data_AF-A0AAW6Y9K2-F1
#
_entry.id   AF-A0AAW6Y9K2-F1
#
_cell.length_a   1.000
_cell.length_b   1.000
_cell.length_c   1.000
_cell.angle_alpha   90.00
_cell.angle_beta   90.00
_cell.angle_gamma   90.00
#
_symmetry.space_group_name_H-M   'P 1'
#
loop_
_entity.id
_entity.type
_entity.pdbx_description
1 polymer ?
#
loop_
_entity_poly.entity_id
_entity_poly.type
_entity_poly.pdbx_seq_one_letter_code
_entity_poly.pdbx_strand_id
1 'polypeptide(L)'
;MDAAKNGAFAYPAINVTSSQTLNAAIRGFAEAGSDGIIQVSTGGAAYFSGSSVKDMVAGSLAFAAFAREVAKKYSVNIALHTDHCPQDKLE
;
A
#
# COMPACT_ATOMS: atom_id res chain seq x y z
N MET A 1 -13.19 -6.14 -7.33
CA MET A 1 -12.47 -6.57 -8.55
C MET A 1 -13.42 -6.86 -9.71
N ASP A 2 -14.61 -7.41 -9.49
CA ASP A 2 -15.58 -7.67 -10.57
C ASP A 2 -15.95 -6.43 -11.38
N ALA A 3 -16.11 -5.27 -10.72
CA ALA A 3 -16.35 -3.99 -11.40
C ALA A 3 -15.27 -3.66 -12.44
N ALA A 4 -13.99 -3.82 -12.10
CA ALA A 4 -12.87 -3.60 -13.02
C ALA A 4 -12.86 -4.58 -14.19
N LYS A 5 -13.09 -5.87 -13.89
CA LYS A 5 -13.15 -6.92 -14.91
C LYS A 5 -14.30 -6.69 -15.91
N ASN A 6 -15.50 -6.39 -15.40
CA ASN A 6 -16.69 -6.18 -16.23
C ASN A 6 -16.64 -4.83 -16.97
N GLY A 7 -16.00 -3.81 -16.36
CA GLY A 7 -15.84 -2.48 -16.94
C GLY A 7 -14.61 -2.32 -17.83
N ALA A 8 -13.82 -3.38 -18.06
CA ALA A 8 -12.60 -3.36 -18.87
C ALA A 8 -11.58 -2.26 -18.49
N PHE A 9 -11.38 -2.06 -17.18
CA PHE A 9 -10.36 -1.15 -16.64
C PHE A 9 -9.52 -1.86 -15.57
N ALA A 10 -8.46 -1.18 -15.11
CA ALA A 10 -7.57 -1.70 -14.07
C ALA A 10 -7.45 -0.71 -12.91
N TYR A 11 -7.23 -1.24 -11.71
CA TYR A 11 -6.83 -0.42 -10.56
C TYR A 11 -5.30 -0.36 -10.48
N PRO A 12 -4.71 0.83 -10.37
CA PRO A 12 -3.28 0.97 -10.14
C PRO A 12 -2.87 0.40 -8.77
N ALA A 13 -1.71 -0.25 -8.74
CA ALA A 13 -1.06 -0.71 -7.51
C ALA A 13 0.25 0.06 -7.29
N ILE A 14 0.29 0.90 -6.27
CA ILE A 14 1.40 1.85 -6.03
C ILE A 14 2.25 1.35 -4.87
N ASN A 15 3.53 1.05 -5.15
CA ASN A 15 4.51 0.76 -4.10
C ASN A 15 4.81 2.02 -3.29
N VAL A 16 4.80 1.89 -1.97
CA VAL A 16 5.13 2.97 -1.05
C VAL A 16 6.19 2.54 -0.05
N THR A 17 6.91 3.51 0.51
CA THR A 17 8.02 3.27 1.43
C THR A 17 7.98 4.19 2.65
N SER A 18 7.05 5.13 2.71
CA SER A 18 6.94 6.09 3.80
C SER A 18 5.53 6.63 3.96
N SER A 19 5.26 7.34 5.05
CA SER A 19 4.00 8.07 5.24
C SER A 19 3.77 9.10 4.13
N GLN A 20 4.83 9.75 3.63
CA GLN A 20 4.72 10.74 2.55
C GLN A 20 4.28 10.10 1.24
N THR A 21 4.89 8.99 0.83
CA THR A 21 4.55 8.30 -0.43
C THR A 21 3.17 7.64 -0.35
N LEU A 22 2.79 7.13 0.82
CA LEU A 22 1.44 6.65 1.11
C LEU A 22 0.40 7.77 0.99
N ASN A 23 0.62 8.92 1.63
CA ASN A 23 -0.30 10.06 1.55
C ASN A 23 -0.44 10.56 0.10
N ALA A 24 0.67 10.59 -0.65
CA ALA A 24 0.65 10.97 -2.06
C ALA A 24 -0.20 10.01 -2.90
N ALA A 25 -0.09 8.69 -2.67
CA ALA A 25 -0.89 7.69 -3.37
C ALA A 25 -2.39 7.83 -3.05
N ILE A 26 -2.77 7.92 -1.76
CA ILE A 26 -4.17 8.10 -1.36
C ILE A 26 -4.76 9.39 -1.95
N ARG A 27 -4.00 10.48 -1.90
CA ARG A 27 -4.41 11.75 -2.51
C ARG A 27 -4.63 11.60 -4.01
N GLY A 28 -3.70 10.95 -4.72
CA GLY A 28 -3.82 10.73 -6.16
C GLY A 28 -5.09 9.95 -6.53
N PHE A 29 -5.44 8.92 -5.76
CA PHE A 29 -6.68 8.17 -5.94
C PHE A 29 -7.92 9.02 -5.67
N ALA A 30 -7.91 9.79 -4.59
CA ALA A 30 -9.03 10.67 -4.25
C ALA A 30 -9.26 11.77 -5.30
N GLU A 31 -8.20 12.42 -5.79
CA GLU A 31 -8.27 13.45 -6.84
C GLU A 31 -8.73 12.86 -8.18
N ALA A 32 -8.36 11.61 -8.48
CA ALA A 32 -8.83 10.89 -9.66
C ALA A 32 -10.27 10.35 -9.52
N GLY A 33 -10.87 10.41 -8.33
CA GLY A 33 -12.16 9.77 -8.05
C GLY A 33 -12.12 8.26 -8.25
N SER A 34 -10.96 7.63 -8.04
CA SER A 34 -10.70 6.22 -8.35
C SER A 34 -10.36 5.45 -7.08
N ASP A 35 -10.88 4.23 -6.95
CA ASP A 35 -10.36 3.28 -5.97
C ASP A 35 -8.95 2.84 -6.38
N GLY A 36 -8.17 2.31 -5.43
CA GLY A 36 -6.78 1.94 -5.73
C GLY A 36 -6.19 0.90 -4.78
N ILE A 37 -5.01 0.42 -5.16
CA ILE A 37 -4.22 -0.53 -4.36
C ILE A 37 -2.95 0.18 -3.93
N ILE A 38 -2.64 0.13 -2.63
CA ILE A 38 -1.35 0.55 -2.09
C ILE A 38 -0.63 -0.69 -1.58
N GLN A 39 0.63 -0.83 -2.01
CA GLN A 39 1.41 -2.01 -1.71
C GLN A 39 2.78 -1.69 -1.13
N VAL A 40 3.30 -2.62 -0.34
CA VAL A 40 4.68 -2.59 0.16
C VAL A 40 5.41 -3.83 -0.32
N SER A 41 6.63 -3.65 -0.83
CA SER A 41 7.55 -4.75 -1.09
C SER A 41 8.27 -5.17 0.19
N THR A 42 8.94 -6.32 0.17
CA THR A 42 9.83 -6.75 1.27
C THR A 42 10.85 -5.66 1.63
N GLY A 43 11.48 -5.05 0.63
CA GLY A 43 12.40 -3.93 0.83
C GLY A 43 11.71 -2.66 1.35
N GLY A 44 10.52 -2.33 0.85
CA GLY A 44 9.75 -1.18 1.31
C GLY A 44 9.27 -1.33 2.75
N ALA A 45 8.85 -2.54 3.12
CA ALA A 45 8.45 -2.88 4.48
C ALA A 45 9.65 -2.80 5.44
N ALA A 46 10.80 -3.38 5.07
CA ALA A 46 12.02 -3.23 5.87
C ALA A 46 12.40 -1.75 6.04
N TYR A 47 12.25 -0.92 5.01
CA TYR A 47 12.48 0.52 5.10
C TYR A 47 11.52 1.22 6.07
N PHE A 48 10.22 0.85 6.06
CA PHE A 48 9.21 1.36 6.99
C PHE A 48 9.53 1.09 8.47
N SER A 49 10.18 -0.03 8.77
CA SER A 49 10.64 -0.34 10.14
C SER A 49 11.83 0.51 10.61
N GLY A 50 12.43 1.28 9.70
CA GLY A 50 13.63 2.07 9.94
C GLY A 50 14.89 1.42 9.38
N SER A 51 15.82 2.25 8.91
CA SER A 51 17.06 1.83 8.24
C SER A 51 18.00 0.99 9.12
N SER A 52 17.87 1.08 10.45
CA SER A 52 18.65 0.30 11.41
C SER A 52 17.97 -1.02 11.82
N VAL A 53 16.65 -1.10 11.77
CA VAL A 53 15.87 -2.28 12.23
C VAL A 53 15.66 -3.27 11.09
N LYS A 54 15.24 -2.79 9.91
CA LYS A 54 15.04 -3.60 8.69
C LYS A 54 14.14 -4.84 8.87
N ASP A 55 13.13 -4.75 9.72
CA ASP A 55 12.13 -5.79 9.97
C ASP A 55 10.92 -5.63 9.03
N MET A 56 10.68 -6.63 8.18
CA MET A 56 9.61 -6.58 7.19
C MET A 56 8.21 -6.66 7.80
N VAL A 57 8.04 -7.43 8.88
CA VAL A 57 6.73 -7.64 9.51
C VAL A 57 6.34 -6.37 10.28
N ALA A 58 7.23 -5.87 11.13
CA ALA A 58 7.01 -4.65 11.89
C ALA A 58 6.73 -3.45 10.97
N GLY A 59 7.51 -3.31 9.89
CA GLY A 59 7.30 -2.26 8.91
C GLY A 59 6.00 -2.39 8.12
N SER A 60 5.60 -3.61 7.74
CA SER A 60 4.30 -3.85 7.09
C SER A 60 3.12 -3.54 8.01
N LEU A 61 3.22 -3.88 9.29
CA LEU A 61 2.20 -3.56 10.30
C LEU A 61 2.08 -2.05 10.52
N ALA A 62 3.21 -1.35 10.62
CA ALA A 62 3.25 0.11 10.73
C ALA A 62 2.61 0.79 9.50
N PHE A 63 2.99 0.34 8.30
CA PHE A 63 2.37 0.75 7.04
C PHE A 63 0.84 0.55 7.07
N ALA A 64 0.38 -0.65 7.42
CA ALA A 64 -1.04 -0.96 7.41
C ALA A 64 -1.84 -0.15 8.43
N ALA A 65 -1.29 0.06 9.63
CA ALA A 65 -1.91 0.88 10.66
C ALA A 65 -2.05 2.34 10.22
N PHE A 66 -0.99 2.92 9.66
CA PHE A 66 -1.00 4.29 9.14
C PHE A 66 -1.99 4.45 7.99
N ALA A 67 -1.96 3.52 7.02
CA ALA A 67 -2.86 3.54 5.87
C ALA A 67 -4.32 3.49 6.29
N ARG A 68 -4.66 2.60 7.24
CA ARG A 68 -6.03 2.47 7.77
C ARG A 68 -6.52 3.74 8.44
N GLU A 69 -5.65 4.47 9.14
CA GLU A 69 -6.08 5.70 9.81
C GLU A 69 -6.31 6.83 8.81
N VAL A 70 -5.38 7.02 7.86
CA VAL A 70 -5.47 8.10 6.87
C VAL A 70 -6.61 7.86 5.88
N ALA A 71 -6.79 6.61 5.40
CA ALA A 71 -7.81 6.28 4.40
C ALA A 71 -9.24 6.61 4.85
N LYS A 72 -9.53 6.63 6.17
CA LYS A 72 -10.85 7.04 6.72
C LYS A 72 -11.26 8.47 6.35
N LYS A 73 -10.30 9.31 5.94
CA LYS A 73 -10.55 10.72 5.58
C LYS A 73 -10.88 10.90 4.10
N TYR A 74 -10.91 9.82 3.31
CA TYR A 74 -11.14 9.85 1.87
C TYR A 74 -12.36 9.00 1.51
N SER A 75 -13.08 9.40 0.46
CA SER A 75 -14.30 8.73 -0.01
C SER A 75 -14.04 7.59 -1.00
N VAL A 76 -12.77 7.32 -1.33
CA VAL A 76 -12.35 6.23 -2.23
C VAL A 76 -11.93 5.00 -1.42
N ASN A 77 -12.06 3.82 -2.02
CA ASN A 77 -11.64 2.57 -1.41
C ASN A 77 -10.15 2.32 -1.68
N ILE A 78 -9.41 2.06 -0.61
CA ILE A 78 -7.99 1.71 -0.67
C ILE A 78 -7.81 0.26 -0.23
N ALA A 79 -7.37 -0.61 -1.14
CA ALA A 79 -6.93 -1.94 -0.80
C ALA A 79 -5.45 -1.93 -0.40
N LEU A 80 -5.12 -2.63 0.70
CA LEU A 80 -3.73 -2.81 1.13
C LEU A 80 -3.22 -4.16 0.64
N HIS A 81 -2.01 -4.17 0.10
CA HIS A 81 -1.38 -5.37 -0.45
C HIS A 81 0.10 -5.46 -0.04
N THR A 82 0.62 -6.69 -0.01
CA THR A 82 2.06 -6.96 0.09
C THR A 82 2.51 -7.52 -1.24
N ASP A 83 3.49 -6.88 -1.85
CA ASP A 83 4.04 -7.23 -3.16
C ASP A 83 4.87 -8.53 -3.08
N HIS A 84 5.68 -8.81 -4.11
CA HIS A 84 6.53 -10.00 -4.22
C HIS A 84 7.21 -10.44 -2.91
N CYS A 85 6.86 -11.65 -2.45
CA CYS A 85 7.46 -12.33 -1.31
C CYS A 85 8.02 -13.70 -1.76
N PRO A 86 9.32 -13.78 -2.13
CA PRO A 86 9.93 -15.04 -2.52
C PRO A 86 10.10 -15.99 -1.32
N GLN A 87 10.36 -17.26 -1.59
CA GLN A 87 10.38 -18.30 -0.56
C GLN A 87 11.40 -18.02 0.57
N ASP A 88 12.54 -17.41 0.27
CA ASP A 88 13.59 -17.02 1.23
C ASP A 88 13.19 -15.84 2.14
N LYS A 89 12.01 -15.26 1.93
CA LYS A 89 11.44 -14.16 2.73
C LYS A 89 10.18 -14.56 3.52
N LEU A 90 9.83 -15.85 3.51
CA LEU A 90 8.66 -16.38 4.22
C LEU A 90 8.95 -16.77 5.67
N GLU A 91 10.23 -16.94 6.04
CA GLU A 91 10.67 -17.30 7.39
C GLU A 91 10.97 -16.08 8.27
#